data_AF-A0A934GJM3-F1
#
_entry.id   AF-A0A934GJM3-F1
#
_cell.length_a   1.000
_cell.length_b   1.000
_cell.length_c   1.000
_cell.angle_alpha   90.00
_cell.angle_beta   90.00
_cell.angle_gamma   90.00
#
_symmetry.space_group_name_H-M   'P 1'
#
loop_
_entity.id
_entity.type
_entity.pdbx_description
1 polymer ?
#
loop_
_entity_poly.entity_id
_entity_poly.type
_entity_poly.pdbx_seq_one_letter_code
_entity_poly.pdbx_strand_id
1 'polypeptide(L)'
;MNNAPILQYLKKHGQRLDSEIAAATGIPLAKVRTSISALSQRGEISSCSVTRFHGDKAVEGTLCRVAGFIPPSAPGRKPGAQTAG
;
A
#
# COMPACT_ATOMS: atom_id res chain seq x y z
N MET A 1 -5.30 -17.95 1.31
CA MET A 1 -4.51 -16.70 1.29
C MET A 1 -5.28 -15.65 0.50
N ASN A 2 -5.34 -14.40 0.97
CA ASN A 2 -6.20 -13.35 0.38
C ASN A 2 -5.40 -12.37 -0.49
N ASN A 3 -4.47 -12.88 -1.29
CA ASN A 3 -3.47 -12.06 -1.97
C ASN A 3 -4.07 -11.19 -3.08
N ALA A 4 -4.97 -11.77 -3.90
CA ALA A 4 -5.62 -11.08 -5.02
C ALA A 4 -6.43 -9.84 -4.60
N PRO A 5 -7.36 -9.91 -3.61
CA PRO A 5 -8.13 -8.72 -3.21
C PRO A 5 -7.25 -7.62 -2.60
N ILE A 6 -6.21 -7.99 -1.84
CA ILE A 6 -5.27 -7.01 -1.26
C ILE A 6 -4.47 -6.30 -2.35
N LEU A 7 -3.94 -7.04 -3.33
CA LEU A 7 -3.25 -6.45 -4.48
C LEU A 7 -4.16 -5.53 -5.29
N GLN A 8 -5.40 -5.94 -5.55
CA GLN A 8 -6.35 -5.12 -6.30
C GLN A 8 -6.67 -3.82 -5.55
N TYR A 9 -6.86 -3.90 -4.24
CA TYR A 9 -7.08 -2.73 -3.40
C TYR A 9 -5.87 -1.79 -3.43
N LEU A 10 -4.64 -2.30 -3.27
CA LEU A 10 -3.41 -1.50 -3.34
C LEU A 10 -3.20 -0.87 -4.73
N LYS A 11 -3.51 -1.57 -5.82
CA LYS A 11 -3.43 -1.00 -7.18
C LYS A 11 -4.37 0.19 -7.36
N LYS A 12 -5.58 0.11 -6.78
CA LYS A 12 -6.59 1.17 -6.89
C LYS A 12 -6.31 2.36 -5.99
N HIS A 13 -5.77 2.13 -4.79
CA HIS A 13 -5.67 3.14 -3.75
C HIS A 13 -4.24 3.58 -3.42
N GLY A 14 -3.23 2.96 -4.03
CA GLY A 14 -1.82 3.22 -3.78
C GLY A 14 -1.38 2.68 -2.43
N GLN A 15 -0.60 3.49 -1.71
CA GLN A 15 -0.04 3.11 -0.41
C GLN A 15 -1.11 3.11 0.69
N ARG A 16 -1.20 2.02 1.45
CA ARG A 16 -2.19 1.83 2.52
C ARG A 16 -1.63 1.09 3.73
N LEU A 17 -2.24 1.30 4.88
CA LEU A 17 -2.02 0.53 6.09
C LEU A 17 -2.74 -0.81 6.03
N ASP A 18 -2.18 -1.81 6.69
CA ASP A 18 -2.81 -3.11 6.95
C ASP A 18 -4.21 -2.99 7.58
N SER A 19 -4.39 -2.03 8.50
CA SER A 19 -5.71 -1.74 9.11
C SER A 19 -6.72 -1.16 8.11
N GLU A 20 -6.30 -0.26 7.22
CA GLU A 20 -7.15 0.31 6.16
C GLU A 20 -7.57 -0.77 5.16
N ILE A 21 -6.64 -1.65 4.80
CA ILE A 21 -6.89 -2.79 3.91
C ILE A 21 -7.89 -3.75 4.57
N ALA A 22 -7.69 -4.09 5.84
CA ALA A 22 -8.60 -4.97 6.59
C ALA A 22 -10.03 -4.40 6.62
N ALA A 23 -10.16 -3.11 6.96
CA ALA A 23 -11.45 -2.43 7.00
C ALA A 23 -12.13 -2.39 5.62
N ALA A 24 -11.40 -2.08 4.56
CA ALA A 24 -11.98 -1.91 3.23
C ALA A 24 -12.30 -3.25 2.53
N THR A 25 -11.57 -4.31 2.82
CA THR A 25 -11.74 -5.63 2.19
C THR A 25 -12.62 -6.58 3.01
N GLY A 26 -12.92 -6.24 4.27
CA GLY A 26 -13.59 -7.14 5.22
C GLY A 26 -12.73 -8.33 5.66
N ILE A 27 -11.44 -8.36 5.30
CA ILE A 27 -10.53 -9.43 5.66
C ILE A 27 -9.99 -9.18 7.08
N PRO A 28 -9.99 -10.19 7.97
CA PRO A 28 -9.39 -10.05 9.30
C PRO A 28 -7.92 -9.60 9.23
N LEU A 29 -7.53 -8.66 10.10
CA LEU A 29 -6.20 -8.04 10.09
C LEU A 29 -5.05 -9.06 10.10
N ALA A 30 -5.16 -10.14 10.89
CA ALA A 30 -4.17 -11.20 10.91
C ALA A 30 -3.96 -11.85 9.53
N LYS A 31 -5.05 -12.12 8.80
CA LYS A 31 -4.99 -12.68 7.44
C LYS A 31 -4.44 -11.66 6.43
N VAL A 32 -4.73 -10.37 6.61
CA VAL A 32 -4.12 -9.29 5.83
C VAL A 32 -2.60 -9.30 6.02
N ARG A 33 -2.11 -9.34 7.26
CA ARG A 33 -0.67 -9.39 7.58
C ARG A 33 0.03 -10.61 7.00
N THR A 34 -0.58 -11.79 7.10
CA THR A 34 -0.05 -13.01 6.45
C THR A 34 0.08 -12.84 4.93
N SER A 35 -0.95 -12.27 4.29
CA SER A 35 -0.93 -12.04 2.84
C SER A 35 0.07 -10.95 2.42
N ILE A 36 0.21 -9.88 3.19
CA ILE A 36 1.23 -8.84 2.97
C ILE A 36 2.63 -9.45 3.04
N SER A 37 2.92 -10.25 4.06
CA SER A 37 4.22 -10.94 4.18
C SER A 37 4.51 -11.82 2.97
N ALA A 38 3.53 -12.64 2.56
CA ALA A 38 3.67 -13.50 1.39
C ALA A 38 3.85 -12.72 0.07
N LEU A 39 3.14 -11.59 -0.11
CA LEU A 39 3.27 -10.71 -1.27
C LEU A 39 4.63 -10.01 -1.31
N SER A 40 5.13 -9.58 -0.14
CA SER A 40 6.43 -8.93 -0.01
C SER A 40 7.57 -9.90 -0.31
N GLN A 41 7.48 -11.16 0.15
CA GLN A 41 8.45 -12.21 -0.17
C GLN A 41 8.53 -12.52 -1.68
N ARG A 42 7.42 -12.36 -2.41
CA ARG A 42 7.38 -12.52 -3.87
C ARG A 42 7.78 -11.26 -4.64
N GLY A 43 8.08 -10.15 -3.94
CA GLY A 43 8.45 -8.88 -4.57
C GLY A 43 7.29 -8.13 -5.23
N GLU A 44 6.04 -8.54 -5.01
CA GLU A 44 4.86 -7.91 -5.63
C GLU A 44 4.47 -6.59 -4.94
N ILE A 45 4.84 -6.45 -3.66
CA ILE A 45 4.63 -5.24 -2.88
C ILE A 45 5.89 -4.89 -2.10
N SER A 46 6.04 -3.61 -1.79
CA SER A 46 6.98 -3.13 -0.77
C SER A 46 6.19 -2.87 0.51
N SER A 47 6.75 -3.30 1.65
CA SER A 47 6.13 -3.10 2.97
C SER A 47 7.15 -2.66 4.03
N CYS A 48 6.70 -1.89 5.02
CA CYS A 48 7.51 -1.50 6.17
C CYS A 48 6.65 -1.47 7.44
N SER A 49 7.26 -1.81 8.58
CA SER A 49 6.68 -1.58 9.90
C SER A 49 6.68 -0.09 10.21
N VAL A 50 5.57 0.40 10.76
CA VAL A 50 5.42 1.80 11.15
C VAL A 50 4.80 1.90 12.54
N THR A 51 5.34 2.78 13.36
CA THR A 51 4.71 3.24 14.59
C THR A 51 3.97 4.54 14.29
N ARG A 52 2.66 4.59 14.55
CA ARG A 52 1.87 5.82 14.48
C ARG A 52 1.41 6.23 15.86
N PHE A 53 1.46 7.52 16.14
CA PHE A 53 0.96 8.07 17.39
C PHE A 53 -0.45 8.63 17.17
N HIS A 54 -1.43 8.11 17.92
CA HIS A 54 -2.77 8.67 18.01
C HIS A 54 -2.88 9.35 19.37
N GLY A 55 -2.59 10.66 19.42
CA GLY A 55 -2.30 11.36 20.67
C GLY A 55 -1.03 10.78 21.30
N ASP A 56 -1.08 10.47 22.60
CA ASP A 56 0.05 9.91 23.35
C ASP A 56 0.22 8.39 23.19
N LYS A 57 -0.65 7.74 22.39
CA LYS A 57 -0.63 6.29 22.23
C LYS A 57 0.07 5.87 20.93
N ALA A 58 1.14 5.11 21.07
CA ALA A 58 1.79 4.42 19.96
C ALA A 58 0.94 3.23 19.46
N VAL A 59 0.83 3.11 18.14
CA VAL A 59 0.12 2.05 17.44
C VAL A 59 1.01 1.50 16.33
N GLU A 60 1.32 0.20 16.40
CA GLU A 60 2.09 -0.50 15.40
C GLU A 60 1.23 -0.92 14.21
N GLY A 61 1.74 -0.70 13.01
CA GLY A 61 1.09 -1.08 11.76
C GLY A 61 2.08 -1.48 10.67
N THR A 62 1.54 -1.90 9.53
CA THR A 62 2.34 -2.19 8.34
C THR A 62 1.85 -1.33 7.19
N LEU A 63 2.73 -0.49 6.66
CA LEU A 63 2.47 0.31 5.49
C LEU A 63 2.92 -0.46 4.25
N CYS A 64 2.10 -0.50 3.20
CA CYS A 64 2.43 -1.25 2.00
C CYS A 64 1.93 -0.58 0.72
N ARG A 65 2.62 -0.84 -0.39
CA ARG A 65 2.29 -0.39 -1.75
C ARG A 65 2.74 -1.40 -2.79
N VAL A 66 2.11 -1.39 -3.97
CA VAL A 66 2.55 -2.24 -5.10
C VAL A 66 4.00 -1.88 -5.48
N ALA A 67 4.82 -2.89 -5.72
CA ALA A 67 6.20 -2.69 -6.18
C ALA A 67 6.20 -2.03 -7.57
N GLY A 68 7.09 -1.07 -7.79
CA GLY A 68 7.15 -0.31 -9.04
C GLY A 68 5.95 0.61 -9.30
N PHE A 69 5.09 0.86 -8.30
CA PHE A 69 3.99 1.81 -8.45
C PHE A 69 4.51 3.24 -8.62
N ILE A 70 4.26 3.82 -9.80
CA ILE A 70 4.52 5.23 -10.10
C ILE A 70 3.22 5.99 -9.84
N PRO A 71 3.19 6.93 -8.87
CA PRO A 71 1.98 7.71 -8.62
C PRO A 71 1.64 8.57 -9.85
N PRO A 72 0.34 8.79 -10.12
CA PRO A 72 -0.07 9.69 -11.20
C PRO A 72 0.50 11.09 -10.98
N SER A 73 0.82 11.79 -12.08
CA SER A 73 1.26 13.18 -12.02
C SER A 73 0.21 14.02 -11.28
N ALA A 74 0.68 14.83 -10.32
CA ALA A 74 -0.19 15.70 -9.55
C ALA A 74 -0.96 16.68 -10.47
N PRO A 75 -2.24 16.97 -10.19
CA PRO A 75 -2.98 17.99 -10.92
C PRO A 75 -2.24 19.34 -10.89
N GLY A 76 -2.10 19.99 -12.04
CA GLY A 76 -1.37 21.28 -12.15
C GLY A 76 0.15 21.16 -12.35
N ARG A 77 0.71 19.94 -12.46
CA ARG A 77 2.10 19.77 -12.87
C ARG A 77 2.24 20.25 -14.33
N LYS A 78 3.13 21.22 -14.58
CA LYS A 78 3.46 21.66 -15.95
C LYS A 78 3.84 20.43 -16.80
N PRO A 79 3.43 20.35 -18.08
CA PRO A 79 3.93 19.34 -18.99
C PRO A 79 5.46 19.33 -18.93
N GLY A 80 6.07 18.15 -18.84
CA GLY A 80 7.51 18.03 -19.04
C GLY A 80 7.85 18.59 -20.43
N ALA A 81 9.03 19.17 -20.59
CA ALA A 81 9.50 19.60 -21.90
C ALA A 81 9.35 18.42 -22.88
N GLN A 82 8.59 18.61 -23.95
CA GLN A 82 8.54 17.65 -25.04
C GLN A 82 9.94 17.60 -25.62
N THR A 83 10.69 16.52 -25.36
CA THR A 83 11.89 16.24 -26.13
C THR A 83 11.41 15.91 -27.54
N ALA A 84 11.57 16.86 -28.46
CA ALA A 84 11.39 16.60 -29.88
C ALA A 84 12.46 15.58 -30.29
N GLY A 85 12.00 14.42 -30.77
CA GLY A 85 12.83 13.47 -31.52
C GLY A 85 12.97 13.89 -32.96
#